data_AF-A0A380PQ48-F1
#
_entry.id   AF-A0A380PQ48-F1
#
_cell.length_a   1.000
_cell.length_b   1.000
_cell.length_c   1.000
_cell.angle_alpha   90.00
_cell.angle_beta   90.00
_cell.angle_gamma   90.00
#
_symmetry.space_group_name_H-M   'P 1'
#
loop_
_entity.id
_entity.type
_entity.pdbx_description
1 polymer ?
#
loop_
_entity_poly.entity_id
_entity_poly.type
_entity_poly.pdbx_seq_one_letter_code
_entity_poly.pdbx_strand_id
1 'polypeptide(L)'
;MSRRLCRDNRTKIRNIPRRIKSLNRWSETFHNPVRAVFPEEQNYWNYKIPVEINLVQGKYSKQKVKAECAQAMINACSNLMLATAYR
;
A
#
# COMPACT_ATOMS: atom_id res chain seq x y z
N MET A 1 -22.33 15.83 -3.28
CA MET A 1 -21.00 16.49 -3.21
C MET A 1 -19.91 15.53 -3.67
N SER A 2 -19.33 15.75 -4.86
CA SER A 2 -18.22 14.93 -5.35
C SER A 2 -16.96 15.28 -4.57
N ARG A 3 -16.41 14.33 -3.79
CA ARG A 3 -15.09 14.48 -3.18
C ARG A 3 -14.08 14.54 -4.31
N ARG A 4 -13.66 15.74 -4.72
CA ARG A 4 -12.54 15.89 -5.66
C ARG A 4 -11.34 15.19 -5.04
N LEU A 5 -10.82 14.18 -5.73
CA LEU A 5 -9.52 13.61 -5.40
C LEU A 5 -8.54 14.79 -5.46
N CYS A 6 -7.91 15.12 -4.33
CA CYS A 6 -6.90 16.16 -4.30
C CYS A 6 -5.68 15.62 -5.07
N ARG A 7 -5.68 15.84 -6.39
CA ARG A 7 -4.55 15.53 -7.30
C ARG A 7 -3.47 16.60 -7.23
N ASP A 8 -3.45 17.39 -6.15
CA ASP A 8 -2.41 18.36 -5.94
C ASP A 8 -1.13 17.64 -5.49
N ASN A 9 -0.29 17.31 -6.47
CA ASN A 9 1.05 16.78 -6.24
C ASN A 9 2.00 17.79 -5.56
N ARG A 10 1.54 19.02 -5.28
CA ARG A 10 2.35 20.08 -4.64
C ARG A 10 2.18 20.10 -3.13
N THR A 11 1.20 19.43 -2.53
CA THR A 11 1.03 19.47 -1.07
C THR A 11 2.08 18.61 -0.35
N LYS A 12 2.78 19.20 0.64
CA LYS A 12 3.76 18.48 1.47
C LYS A 12 3.06 17.54 2.44
N ILE A 13 3.40 16.24 2.37
CA ILE A 13 2.87 15.23 3.29
C ILE A 13 3.56 15.31 4.65
N ARG A 14 2.74 15.36 5.70
CA ARG A 14 3.17 15.30 7.10
C ARG A 14 3.19 13.86 7.61
N ASN A 15 3.96 13.63 8.67
CA ASN A 15 4.06 12.35 9.39
C ASN A 15 4.44 11.17 8.47
N ILE A 16 5.38 11.39 7.55
CA ILE A 16 5.88 10.37 6.61
C ILE A 16 6.29 9.08 7.33
N PRO A 17 7.07 9.10 8.45
CA PRO A 17 7.46 7.85 9.13
C PRO A 17 6.27 7.01 9.60
N ARG A 18 5.21 7.66 10.10
CA ARG A 18 3.98 6.96 10.53
C ARG A 18 3.24 6.33 9.36
N ARG A 19 3.23 6.99 8.20
CA ARG A 19 2.59 6.48 6.98
C ARG A 19 3.33 5.27 6.42
N ILE A 20 4.65 5.32 6.37
CA ILE A 20 5.49 4.17 6.01
C ILE A 20 5.28 3.00 6.99
N LYS A 21 5.24 3.27 8.30
CA LYS A 21 4.92 2.24 9.30
C LYS A 21 3.55 1.59 9.07
N SER A 22 2.54 2.39 8.71
CA SER A 22 1.21 1.87 8.35
C SER A 22 1.25 1.00 7.10
N LEU A 23 2.06 1.38 6.11
CA LEU A 23 2.22 0.63 4.88
C LEU A 23 2.92 -0.71 5.09
N ASN A 24 3.98 -0.74 5.90
CA ASN A 24 4.68 -1.96 6.26
C ASN A 24 3.74 -2.92 7.02
N ARG A 25 3.00 -2.41 8.02
CA ARG A 25 1.97 -3.20 8.71
C ARG A 25 0.92 -3.77 7.76
N TRP A 26 0.51 -2.98 6.76
CA TRP A 26 -0.41 -3.46 5.73
C TRP A 26 0.20 -4.62 4.94
N SER A 27 1.46 -4.53 4.51
CA SER A 27 2.14 -5.63 3.82
C SER A 27 2.27 -6.90 4.66
N GLU A 28 2.49 -6.76 5.97
CA GLU A 28 2.57 -7.87 6.92
C GLU A 28 1.22 -8.60 7.09
N THR A 29 0.08 -7.94 6.82
CA THR A 29 -1.22 -8.60 6.96
C THR A 29 -1.45 -9.77 6.01
N PHE A 30 -0.69 -9.84 4.92
CA PHE A 30 -0.78 -10.91 3.92
C PHE A 30 -0.05 -12.20 4.30
N HIS A 31 0.66 -12.23 5.44
CA HIS A 31 1.14 -13.49 6.01
C HIS A 31 0.00 -14.42 6.46
N ASN A 32 -1.19 -13.87 6.71
CA ASN A 32 -2.34 -14.65 7.13
C ASN A 32 -3.03 -15.27 5.91
N PRO A 33 -3.08 -16.61 5.79
CA PRO A 33 -3.69 -17.29 4.65
C PRO A 33 -5.15 -16.88 4.41
N VAL A 34 -5.93 -16.64 5.47
CA VAL A 34 -7.34 -16.21 5.37
C VAL A 34 -7.48 -14.86 4.66
N ARG A 35 -6.51 -13.96 4.85
CA ARG A 35 -6.46 -12.66 4.17
C ARG A 35 -5.78 -12.70 2.80
N ALA A 36 -5.04 -13.76 2.52
CA ALA A 36 -4.41 -14.01 1.22
C ALA A 36 -5.34 -14.78 0.26
N VAL A 37 -6.51 -15.25 0.72
CA VAL A 37 -7.53 -15.83 -0.15
C VAL A 37 -8.34 -14.74 -0.83
N PHE A 38 -8.43 -14.81 -2.15
CA PHE A 38 -9.30 -13.98 -2.95
C PHE A 38 -10.39 -14.87 -3.55
N PRO A 39 -11.59 -14.98 -2.94
CA PRO A 39 -12.68 -15.71 -3.53
C PRO A 39 -13.09 -15.04 -4.84
N GLU A 40 -13.28 -15.82 -5.91
CA GLU A 40 -13.69 -15.29 -7.23
C GLU A 40 -15.02 -14.51 -7.15
N GLU A 41 -15.88 -14.86 -6.20
CA GLU A 41 -17.16 -14.18 -5.95
C GLU A 41 -16.99 -12.79 -5.31
N GLN A 42 -15.85 -12.51 -4.66
CA GLN A 42 -15.55 -11.21 -4.06
C GLN A 42 -14.94 -10.26 -5.08
N ASN A 43 -15.75 -9.85 -6.06
CA ASN A 43 -15.37 -8.96 -7.17
C ASN A 43 -14.81 -7.58 -6.75
N TYR A 44 -14.85 -7.21 -5.46
CA TYR A 44 -14.49 -5.87 -5.00
C TYR A 44 -13.83 -5.77 -3.62
N TRP A 45 -13.21 -6.83 -3.08
CA TRP A 45 -12.32 -6.63 -1.93
C TRP A 45 -10.96 -6.07 -2.39
N ASN A 46 -10.99 -4.92 -3.06
CA ASN A 46 -9.81 -4.14 -3.37
C ASN A 46 -9.22 -3.70 -2.03
N TYR A 47 -8.22 -4.42 -1.54
CA TYR A 47 -7.38 -3.95 -0.44
C TYR A 47 -6.83 -2.60 -0.85
N LYS A 48 -7.45 -1.54 -0.35
CA LYS A 48 -7.01 -0.17 -0.63
C LYS A 48 -5.56 -0.08 -0.17
N ILE A 49 -4.66 0.15 -1.11
CA ILE A 49 -3.25 0.38 -0.82
C ILE A 49 -3.19 1.66 0.03
N PRO A 50 -2.72 1.61 1.29
CA PRO A 50 -2.76 2.76 2.19
C PRO A 50 -1.59 3.72 1.91
N VAL A 51 -1.31 3.98 0.63
CA VAL A 51 -0.29 4.91 0.15
C VAL A 51 -0.99 6.15 -0.38
N GLU A 52 -0.52 7.30 0.09
CA GLU A 52 -0.96 8.59 -0.41
C GLU A 52 -0.13 8.96 -1.65
N ILE A 53 -0.77 9.46 -2.71
CA ILE A 53 -0.14 9.64 -4.03
C ILE A 53 1.05 10.61 -4.01
N ASN A 54 1.01 11.65 -3.18
CA ASN A 54 2.09 12.63 -3.03
C ASN A 54 3.33 12.06 -2.33
N LEU A 55 3.22 10.92 -1.64
CA LEU A 55 4.41 10.19 -1.16
C LEU A 55 5.24 9.62 -2.31
N VAL A 56 4.64 9.37 -3.48
CA VAL A 56 5.30 8.73 -4.63
C VAL A 56 5.49 9.71 -5.79
N GLN A 57 4.45 10.45 -6.15
CA GLN A 57 4.41 11.36 -7.30
C GLN A 57 4.47 12.84 -6.90
N GLY A 58 4.49 13.15 -5.61
CA GLY A 58 4.48 14.52 -5.12
C GLY A 58 5.81 15.25 -5.29
N LYS A 59 5.76 16.58 -5.42
CA LYS A 59 6.92 17.50 -5.51
C LYS A 59 7.90 17.32 -4.34
N TYR A 60 7.40 16.99 -3.15
CA TYR A 60 8.20 16.80 -1.94
C TYR A 60 8.57 15.34 -1.67
N SER A 61 8.24 14.42 -2.57
CA SER A 61 8.61 13.01 -2.44
C SER A 61 10.12 12.86 -2.61
N LYS A 62 10.75 12.17 -1.65
CA LYS A 62 12.18 11.86 -1.68
C LYS A 62 12.39 10.45 -2.21
N GLN A 63 13.48 10.22 -2.94
CA GLN A 63 13.81 8.90 -3.50
C GLN A 63 13.80 7.78 -2.45
N LYS A 64 14.33 8.05 -1.25
CA LYS A 64 14.29 7.11 -0.13
C LYS A 64 12.87 6.67 0.24
N VAL A 65 11.93 7.62 0.31
CA VAL A 65 10.51 7.33 0.65
C VAL A 65 9.85 6.53 -0.46
N LYS A 66 10.17 6.82 -1.73
CA LYS A 66 9.68 6.03 -2.87
C LYS A 66 10.17 4.59 -2.81
N ALA A 67 11.45 4.39 -2.50
CA ALA A 67 12.04 3.07 -2.33
C ALA A 67 11.39 2.30 -1.18
N GLU A 68 11.14 2.95 -0.03
CA GLU A 68 10.41 2.34 1.09
C GLU A 68 8.98 1.92 0.70
N CYS A 69 8.25 2.78 -0.03
CA CYS A 69 6.93 2.42 -0.56
C CYS A 69 6.99 1.23 -1.52
N ALA A 70 7.96 1.22 -2.43
CA ALA A 70 8.14 0.14 -3.39
C ALA A 70 8.49 -1.18 -2.68
N GLN A 71 9.39 -1.14 -1.69
CA GLN A 71 9.75 -2.32 -0.90
C GLN A 71 8.54 -2.90 -0.16
N ALA A 72 7.66 -2.05 0.39
CA ALA A 72 6.44 -2.53 1.04
C ALA A 72 5.48 -3.23 0.06
N MET A 73 5.40 -2.77 -1.19
CA MET A 73 4.64 -3.47 -2.24
C MET A 73 5.26 -4.83 -2.56
N ILE A 74 6.58 -4.90 -2.73
CA ILE A 74 7.31 -6.15 -2.98
C ILE A 74 7.09 -7.13 -1.83
N ASN A 75 7.17 -6.66 -0.58
CA ASN A 75 6.93 -7.49 0.60
C ASN A 75 5.49 -8.01 0.63
N ALA A 76 4.49 -7.19 0.31
CA ALA A 76 3.10 -7.63 0.24
C ALA A 76 2.92 -8.75 -0.80
N CYS A 77 3.51 -8.61 -1.99
CA CYS A 77 3.46 -9.64 -3.03
C CYS A 77 4.16 -10.93 -2.58
N SER A 78 5.35 -10.84 -1.99
CA SER A 78 6.07 -12.00 -1.46
C SER A 78 5.25 -12.73 -0.39
N ASN A 79 4.65 -11.99 0.53
CA ASN A 79 3.80 -12.53 1.59
C ASN A 79 2.56 -13.23 1.03
N LEU A 80 1.92 -12.65 0.01
CA LEU A 80 0.82 -13.28 -0.71
C LEU A 80 1.25 -14.61 -1.33
N MET A 81 2.35 -14.62 -2.09
CA MET A 81 2.85 -15.83 -2.73
C MET A 81 3.13 -16.94 -1.70
N LEU A 82 3.81 -16.61 -0.60
CA LEU A 82 4.11 -17.57 0.46
C LEU A 82 2.85 -18.11 1.14
N ALA A 83 1.86 -17.26 1.39
CA ALA A 83 0.60 -17.67 2.01
C ALA A 83 -0.26 -18.56 1.09
N THR A 84 -0.09 -18.46 -0.23
CA THR A 84 -0.81 -19.27 -1.22
C THR A 84 -0.04 -20.49 -1.73
N ALA A 85 1.28 -20.56 -1.56
CA ALA A 85 2.14 -21.60 -2.15
C ALA A 85 1.92 -23.02 -1.60
N TYR A 86 1.29 -23.16 -0.44
CA TYR A 86 1.00 -24.46 0.20
C TYR A 86 -0.47 -24.90 0.05
N ARG A 87 -1.16 -24.36 -0.96
CA ARG A 87 -2.57 -24.64 -1.23
C ARG A 87 -2.77 -25.33 -2.57
#